data_AF-A0A1A2UJL5-F1
#
_entry.id   AF-A0A1A2UJL5-F1
#
_cell.length_a   1.000
_cell.length_b   1.000
_cell.length_c   1.000
_cell.angle_alpha   90.00
_cell.angle_beta   90.00
_cell.angle_gamma   90.00
#
_symmetry.space_group_name_H-M   'P 1'
#
loop_
_entity.id
_entity.type
_entity.pdbx_description
1 polymer ?
#
loop_
_entity_poly.entity_id
_entity_poly.type
_entity_poly.pdbx_seq_one_letter_code
_entity_poly.pdbx_strand_id
1 'polypeptide(L)' 'MAQKPEDARKFADTLEKYGPPEPVKVAIEHFVTTVGAQPNDTDLNANREALTAWIKQVCPNVNP' A
#
# COMPACT_ATOMS: atom_id res chain seq x y z
N MET A 1 -0.57 12.10 -3.08
CA MET A 1 -1.84 11.35 -2.97
C MET A 1 -2.22 10.95 -4.38
N ALA A 2 -2.53 9.67 -4.66
CA ALA A 2 -3.03 9.28 -5.97
C ALA A 2 -4.36 10.01 -6.18
N GLN A 3 -4.41 10.98 -7.08
CA GLN A 3 -5.60 11.80 -7.30
C GLN A 3 -6.62 11.08 -8.22
N LYS A 4 -6.23 9.93 -8.78
CA LYS A 4 -7.03 9.12 -9.71
C LYS A 4 -6.79 7.62 -9.47
N PRO A 5 -7.82 6.76 -9.69
CA PRO A 5 -7.69 5.31 -9.58
C PRO A 5 -6.56 4.73 -10.45
N GLU A 6 -6.32 5.36 -11.60
CA GLU A 6 -5.28 5.00 -12.57
C GLU A 6 -3.87 5.13 -11.97
N ASP A 7 -3.64 6.18 -11.18
CA ASP A 7 -2.37 6.40 -10.51
C ASP A 7 -2.20 5.41 -9.36
N ALA A 8 -3.28 5.15 -8.59
CA ALA A 8 -3.26 4.16 -7.52
C ALA A 8 -2.89 2.77 -8.06
N ARG A 9 -3.44 2.37 -9.22
CA ARG A 9 -3.09 1.10 -9.86
C ARG A 9 -1.63 1.07 -10.32
N LYS A 10 -1.11 2.14 -10.93
CA LYS A 10 0.32 2.20 -11.32
C LYS A 10 1.27 2.07 -10.12
N PHE A 11 0.91 2.68 -8.97
CA PHE A 11 1.68 2.52 -7.74
C PHE A 11 1.61 1.08 -7.24
N ALA A 12 0.43 0.45 -7.26
CA ALA A 12 0.28 -0.97 -6.92
C ALA A 12 1.12 -1.88 -7.81
N ASP A 13 1.04 -1.73 -9.14
CA ASP A 13 1.85 -2.51 -10.08
C ASP A 13 3.36 -2.34 -9.82
N THR A 14 3.78 -1.17 -9.35
CA THR A 14 5.18 -0.93 -8.96
C THR A 14 5.54 -1.68 -7.69
N LEU A 15 4.68 -1.67 -6.67
CA LEU A 15 4.88 -2.39 -5.42
C LEU A 15 4.86 -3.92 -5.63
N GLU A 16 3.98 -4.42 -6.50
CA GLU A 16 3.85 -5.85 -6.80
C GLU A 16 5.13 -6.45 -7.43
N LYS A 17 5.91 -5.64 -8.16
CA LYS A 17 7.22 -6.06 -8.70
C LYS A 17 8.24 -6.44 -7.63
N TYR A 18 8.08 -5.98 -6.40
CA TYR A 18 8.94 -6.32 -5.27
C TYR A 18 8.53 -7.63 -4.58
N GLY A 19 7.52 -8.33 -5.10
CA GLY A 19 7.04 -9.61 -4.55
C GLY A 19 6.48 -9.50 -3.12
N PRO A 20 5.53 -8.57 -2.84
CA PRO A 20 4.93 -8.46 -1.52
C PRO A 20 4.26 -9.79 -1.10
N PRO A 21 4.27 -10.13 0.20
CA PRO A 21 3.50 -11.26 0.70
C PRO A 21 2.00 -10.97 0.57
N GLU A 22 1.18 -12.03 0.56
CA GLU A 22 -0.28 -11.95 0.39
C GLU A 22 -1.00 -10.89 1.25
N PRO A 23 -0.76 -10.77 2.58
CA PRO A 23 -1.42 -9.73 3.38
C PRO A 23 -1.09 -8.31 2.93
N VAL A 24 0.10 -8.08 2.35
CA VAL A 24 0.49 -6.77 1.83
C VAL A 24 -0.17 -6.50 0.48
N LYS A 25 -0.32 -7.53 -0.37
CA LYS A 25 -1.09 -7.41 -1.62
C LYS A 25 -2.53 -7.01 -1.35
N VAL A 26 -3.17 -7.64 -0.35
CA VAL A 26 -4.53 -7.28 0.08
C VAL A 26 -4.61 -5.81 0.50
N ALA A 27 -3.65 -5.34 1.31
CA ALA A 27 -3.59 -3.93 1.70
C ALA A 27 -3.39 -2.97 0.52
N ILE A 28 -2.54 -3.33 -0.45
CA ILE A 28 -2.32 -2.55 -1.68
C ILE A 28 -3.62 -2.47 -2.49
N GLU A 29 -4.28 -3.60 -2.75
CA GLU A 29 -5.51 -3.65 -3.53
C GLU A 29 -6.66 -2.90 -2.85
N HIS A 30 -6.72 -2.93 -1.52
CA HIS A 30 -7.66 -2.11 -0.76
C HIS A 30 -7.43 -0.63 -1.05
N PHE A 31 -6.18 -0.14 -0.95
CA PHE A 31 -5.86 1.25 -1.27
C PHE A 31 -6.04 1.61 -2.75
N VAL A 32 -5.89 0.68 -3.68
CA VAL A 32 -6.26 0.92 -5.09
C VAL A 32 -7.75 1.15 -5.21
N THR A 33 -8.55 0.30 -4.57
CA THR A 33 -10.02 0.33 -4.61
C THR A 33 -10.57 1.61 -3.97
N THR A 34 -10.00 2.03 -2.84
CA THR A 34 -10.40 3.26 -2.13
C THR A 34 -9.74 4.52 -2.69
N VAL A 35 -8.91 4.40 -3.73
CA VAL A 35 -8.12 5.50 -4.32
C VAL A 35 -7.25 6.20 -3.25
N GLY A 36 -6.63 5.41 -2.38
CA GLY A 36 -5.77 5.84 -1.29
C GLY A 36 -6.44 5.77 0.08
N ALA A 37 -5.74 6.30 1.09
CA ALA A 37 -6.22 6.34 2.46
C ALA A 37 -7.48 7.21 2.60
N GLN A 38 -8.58 6.62 3.06
CA GLN A 38 -9.84 7.32 3.31
C GLN A 38 -10.05 7.55 4.82
N PRO A 39 -10.60 8.70 5.25
CA PRO A 39 -10.77 9.03 6.66
C PRO A 39 -11.81 8.16 7.39
N ASN A 40 -12.70 7.50 6.65
CA ASN A 40 -13.76 6.62 7.15
C ASN A 40 -13.47 5.13 6.92
N ASP A 41 -12.25 4.79 6.49
CA ASP A 41 -11.84 3.42 6.24
C ASP A 41 -11.41 2.74 7.55
N THR A 42 -12.18 1.74 7.96
CA THR A 42 -11.95 0.96 9.19
C THR A 42 -10.67 0.14 9.13
N ASP A 43 -10.23 -0.22 7.93
CA ASP A 43 -9.07 -1.06 7.68
C ASP A 43 -7.81 -0.23 7.40
N LEU A 44 -7.93 1.11 7.37
CA LEU A 44 -6.84 2.04 7.08
C LEU A 44 -5.59 1.76 7.91
N ASN A 45 -5.75 1.62 9.24
CA ASN A 45 -4.61 1.46 10.13
C ASN A 45 -3.94 0.10 9.91
N ALA A 46 -4.72 -0.98 9.85
CA ALA A 46 -4.20 -2.32 9.62
C ALA A 46 -3.47 -2.45 8.27
N ASN A 47 -4.07 -1.92 7.20
CA ASN A 47 -3.47 -1.94 5.86
C ASN A 47 -2.20 -1.09 5.79
N ARG A 48 -2.19 0.07 6.47
CA ARG A 48 -1.00 0.93 6.55
C ARG A 48 0.13 0.28 7.33
N GLU A 49 -0.17 -0.38 8.45
CA GLU A 49 0.82 -1.09 9.26
C GLU A 49 1.43 -2.26 8.48
N ALA A 50 0.62 -3.07 7.80
CA ALA A 50 1.10 -4.17 6.96
C ALA A 50 2.06 -3.67 5.87
N LEU A 51 1.69 -2.61 5.16
CA LEU A 51 2.54 -1.99 4.14
C LEU A 51 3.82 -1.41 4.72
N THR A 52 3.74 -0.71 5.86
CA THR A 52 4.91 -0.09 6.49
C THR A 52 5.90 -1.13 7.00
N ALA A 53 5.42 -2.20 7.63
CA ALA A 53 6.25 -3.29 8.12
C ALA A 53 6.99 -3.97 6.97
N TRP A 54 6.31 -4.21 5.86
CA TRP A 54 6.92 -4.78 4.66
C TRP A 54 7.92 -3.83 3.99
N ILE A 55 7.58 -2.55 3.81
CA ILE A 55 8.50 -1.57 3.22
C ILE A 55 9.80 -1.48 4.03
N LYS A 56 9.74 -1.53 5.36
CA LYS A 56 10.94 -1.58 6.22
C LYS A 56 11.80 -2.82 5.99
N GLN A 57 11.19 -3.96 5.67
CA GLN A 57 11.91 -5.19 5.35
C GLN A 57 12.58 -5.13 3.96
N VAL A 58 11.88 -4.57 2.97
CA VAL A 58 12.39 -4.44 1.59
C VAL A 58 13.44 -3.34 1.47
N CYS A 59 13.26 -2.24 2.19
CA CYS A 59 14.13 -1.07 2.16
C CYS A 59 14.61 -0.72 3.58
N PRO A 60 15.65 -1.40 4.10
CA PRO A 60 16.15 -1.16 5.46
C PRO A 60 16.72 0.26 5.69
N ASN A 61 16.93 1.04 4.62
CA ASN A 61 17.45 2.42 4.66
C ASN A 61 16.37 3.51 4.50
N VAL A 62 15.07 3.20 4.66
CA VAL A 62 14.06 4.26 4.78
C VAL A 62 14.23 4.97 6.13
N ASN A 63 15.02 6.04 6.14
CA ASN A 63 15.20 6.90 7.31
C ASN A 63 13.88 7.66 7.56
N PRO A 64 13.41 7.77 8.82
CA PRO A 64 12.15 8.43 9.17
C PRO A 64 12.08 9.91 8.79
#